data_AF-A0A2G5VUV8-F1
#
_entry.id   AF-A0A2G5VUV8-F1
#
_cell.length_a   1.000
_cell.length_b   1.000
_cell.length_c   1.000
_cell.angle_alpha   90.00
_cell.angle_beta   90.00
_cell.angle_gamma   90.00
#
_symmetry.space_group_name_H-M   'P 1'
#
loop_
_entity.id
_entity.type
_entity.pdbx_description
1 polymer ?
#
loop_
_entity_poly.entity_id
_entity_poly.type
_entity_poly.pdbx_seq_one_letter_code
_entity_poly.pdbx_strand_id
1 'polypeptide(L)'
;MVLGSALIPQLQKFTKIDVSSVPNIYIATDMILAFPPETLEDFEESMELVRKYKFPSLFINQYYPRSGTPAARLKKIDTVEARKRTAAMSELFRSYTRFTEDRIGEIHNVLVTEIAAGREFSCEIRSKN
;
A
#
# COMPACT_ATOMS: atom_id res chain seq x y z
N MET A 1 -2.58 7.79 -2.34
CA MET A 1 -1.49 8.80 -2.39
C MET A 1 -0.82 8.74 -3.76
N VAL A 2 -0.69 9.88 -4.44
CA VAL A 2 -0.01 9.99 -5.73
C VAL A 2 1.47 10.17 -5.44
N LEU A 3 2.32 9.25 -5.87
CA LEU A 3 3.76 9.35 -5.62
C LEU A 3 4.46 9.95 -6.83
N GLY A 4 4.35 11.27 -6.97
CA GLY A 4 5.32 12.03 -7.74
C GLY A 4 6.45 12.54 -6.83
N SER A 5 7.59 12.91 -7.41
CA SER A 5 8.77 13.51 -6.73
C SER A 5 8.47 14.56 -5.65
N ALA A 6 7.35 15.27 -5.75
CA ALA A 6 6.94 16.28 -4.76
C ALA A 6 6.48 15.71 -3.39
N LEU A 7 6.12 14.43 -3.31
CA LEU A 7 5.49 13.80 -2.12
C LEU A 7 6.44 12.90 -1.32
N ILE A 8 7.56 12.47 -1.88
CA ILE A 8 8.55 11.65 -1.16
C ILE A 8 9.18 12.42 0.02
N PRO A 9 9.53 13.72 -0.11
CA PRO A 9 9.94 14.52 1.04
C PRO A 9 8.84 14.67 2.10
N GLN A 10 7.56 14.60 1.70
CA GLN A 10 6.43 14.68 2.64
C GLN A 10 6.24 13.36 3.39
N LEU A 11 6.46 12.22 2.73
CA LEU A 11 6.52 10.92 3.40
C LEU A 11 7.72 10.82 4.33
N GLN A 12 8.87 11.38 3.94
CA GLN A 12 10.02 11.52 4.85
C GLN A 12 9.71 12.40 6.08
N LYS A 13 8.76 13.32 5.99
CA LYS A 13 8.24 14.02 7.18
C LYS A 13 7.36 13.11 8.04
N PHE A 14 6.56 12.23 7.45
CA PHE A 14 5.85 11.17 8.20
C PHE A 14 6.82 10.14 8.81
N THR A 15 8.04 9.98 8.28
CA THR A 15 9.06 9.11 8.88
C THR A 15 9.75 9.72 10.09
N LYS A 16 9.37 10.96 10.47
CA LYS A 16 9.64 11.52 11.81
C LYS A 16 8.58 11.14 12.83
N ILE A 17 7.48 10.49 12.43
CA ILE A 17 6.67 9.74 13.39
C ILE A 17 7.60 8.63 13.85
N ASP A 18 8.03 8.74 15.10
CA ASP A 18 8.82 7.73 15.75
C ASP A 18 7.95 6.48 15.92
N VAL A 19 7.87 5.65 14.88
CA VAL A 19 7.16 4.37 14.92
C VAL A 19 7.77 3.44 15.97
N SER A 20 8.98 3.71 16.47
CA SER A 20 9.54 2.99 17.62
C SER A 20 8.90 3.40 18.94
N SER A 21 8.31 4.60 19.02
CA SER A 21 7.58 5.08 20.21
C SER A 21 6.18 4.47 20.36
N VAL A 22 5.63 3.87 19.30
CA VAL A 22 4.32 3.20 19.32
C VAL A 22 4.52 1.71 19.01
N PRO A 23 4.63 0.85 20.04
CA PRO A 23 4.80 -0.57 19.82
C PRO A 23 3.63 -1.14 19.01
N ASN A 24 3.94 -2.09 18.11
CA ASN A 24 2.96 -2.84 17.33
C ASN A 24 2.08 -1.98 16.38
N ILE A 25 2.61 -0.88 15.85
CA ILE A 25 1.91 -0.06 14.85
C ILE A 25 1.93 -0.67 13.44
N TYR A 26 0.78 -0.68 12.78
CA TYR A 26 0.63 -1.13 11.39
C TYR A 26 0.20 0.04 10.52
N ILE A 27 1.03 0.37 9.52
CA ILE A 27 0.74 1.44 8.57
C ILE A 27 0.18 0.80 7.31
N ALA A 28 -1.07 1.14 7.00
CA ALA A 28 -1.70 0.84 5.73
C ALA A 28 -1.62 2.07 4.81
N THR A 29 -1.38 1.87 3.52
CA THR A 29 -1.32 2.99 2.57
C THR A 29 -1.86 2.60 1.20
N ASP A 30 -2.35 3.60 0.46
CA ASP A 30 -2.79 3.47 -0.92
C ASP A 30 -1.80 4.18 -1.84
N MET A 31 -1.32 3.50 -2.87
CA MET A 31 -0.43 4.05 -3.90
C MET A 31 -1.12 4.10 -5.25
N ILE A 32 -1.08 5.26 -5.90
CA ILE A 32 -1.53 5.45 -7.28
C ILE A 32 -0.29 5.53 -8.16
N LEU A 33 -0.17 4.61 -9.12
CA LEU A 33 0.95 4.50 -10.04
C LEU A 33 0.60 5.01 -11.44
N ALA A 34 1.63 5.36 -12.19
CA ALA A 34 1.54 5.97 -13.51
C ALA A 34 0.71 7.27 -13.52
N PHE A 35 0.84 8.06 -12.45
CA PHE A 35 0.18 9.35 -12.34
C PHE A 35 0.93 10.40 -13.17
N PRO A 36 0.28 11.20 -14.04
CA PRO A 36 0.99 12.25 -14.79
C PRO A 36 1.54 13.37 -13.89
N PRO A 37 2.82 13.80 -13.99
CA PRO A 37 3.84 13.43 -14.97
C PRO A 37 4.96 12.49 -14.44
N GLU A 38 4.62 11.52 -13.59
CA GLU A 38 5.54 10.57 -12.93
C GLU A 38 6.63 10.04 -13.87
N THR A 39 7.88 10.37 -13.56
CA THR A 39 9.03 9.91 -14.34
C THR A 39 9.41 8.47 -13.99
N LEU A 40 10.47 7.94 -14.60
CA LEU A 40 10.97 6.63 -14.22
C LEU A 40 11.68 6.70 -12.85
N GLU A 41 12.37 7.80 -12.58
CA GLU A 41 13.05 8.07 -11.31
C GLU A 41 12.03 8.16 -10.16
N ASP A 42 10.92 8.88 -10.34
CA ASP A 42 9.81 8.95 -9.36
C ASP A 42 9.27 7.54 -9.01
N PHE A 43 9.16 6.68 -10.02
CA PHE A 43 8.68 5.31 -9.84
C PHE A 43 9.71 4.46 -9.07
N GLU A 44 11.00 4.56 -9.38
CA GLU A 44 12.02 3.80 -8.67
C GLU A 44 12.17 4.25 -7.22
N GLU A 45 12.06 5.54 -6.93
CA GLU A 45 12.03 6.03 -5.55
C GLU A 45 10.80 5.51 -4.78
N SER A 46 9.66 5.39 -5.46
CA SER A 46 8.44 4.79 -4.89
C SER A 46 8.64 3.30 -4.57
N MET A 47 9.33 2.56 -5.44
CA MET A 47 9.70 1.17 -5.20
C MET A 47 10.63 1.06 -3.99
N GLU A 48 11.63 1.95 -3.88
CA GLU A 48 12.56 1.98 -2.77
C GLU A 48 11.89 2.28 -1.44
N LEU A 49 10.90 3.18 -1.44
CA LEU A 49 10.07 3.43 -0.26
C LEU A 49 9.37 2.16 0.24
N VAL A 50 8.78 1.39 -0.67
CA VAL A 50 8.09 0.14 -0.32
C VAL A 50 9.09 -0.93 0.14
N ARG A 51 10.26 -1.03 -0.49
CA ARG A 51 11.35 -1.94 -0.03
C ARG A 51 11.80 -1.60 1.39
N LYS A 52 11.95 -0.31 1.68
CA LYS A 52 12.43 0.19 2.98
C LYS A 52 11.42 -0.07 4.10
N TYR A 53 10.16 0.29 3.88
CA TYR A 53 9.15 0.25 4.95
C TYR A 53 8.35 -1.05 5.02
N LYS A 54 8.36 -1.87 3.96
CA LYS A 54 7.66 -3.17 3.90
C LYS A 54 6.24 -3.11 4.46
N PHE A 55 5.42 -2.23 3.88
CA PHE A 55 4.08 -1.96 4.40
C PHE A 55 3.26 -3.26 4.52
N PRO A 56 2.65 -3.55 5.69
CA PRO A 56 1.85 -4.75 5.89
C PRO A 56 0.56 -4.75 5.05
N SER A 57 0.04 -3.56 4.74
CA SER A 57 -1.15 -3.36 3.91
C SER A 57 -0.88 -2.24 2.90
N LEU A 58 -0.87 -2.60 1.63
CA LEU A 58 -0.61 -1.68 0.53
C LEU A 58 -1.64 -1.90 -0.58
N PHE A 59 -2.43 -0.88 -0.89
CA PHE A 59 -3.34 -0.92 -2.03
C PHE A 59 -2.68 -0.25 -3.24
N ILE A 60 -2.53 -1.01 -4.31
CA ILE A 60 -1.83 -0.57 -5.52
C ILE A 60 -2.87 -0.32 -6.61
N ASN A 61 -3.00 0.92 -7.04
CA ASN A 61 -3.96 1.33 -8.05
C ASN A 61 -3.26 1.99 -9.23
N GLN A 62 -3.69 1.67 -10.45
CA GLN A 62 -3.27 2.41 -11.64
C GLN A 62 -4.04 3.73 -11.73
N TYR A 63 -3.38 4.83 -12.10
CA TYR A 63 -4.05 6.10 -12.34
C TYR A 63 -5.11 5.99 -13.43
N TYR A 64 -6.29 6.52 -13.12
CA TYR A 64 -7.37 6.71 -14.07
C TYR A 64 -7.91 8.15 -13.93
N PRO A 65 -7.96 8.93 -15.02
CA PRO A 65 -8.39 10.32 -14.95
C PRO A 65 -9.87 10.39 -14.55
N ARG A 66 -10.18 11.31 -13.64
CA ARG A 66 -11.57 11.61 -13.26
C ARG A 66 -11.95 12.97 -13.84
N SER A 67 -13.10 13.05 -14.50
CA SER A 67 -13.61 14.28 -15.08
C SER A 67 -13.68 15.40 -14.02
N GLY A 68 -13.35 16.63 -14.42
CA GLY A 68 -13.33 17.78 -13.51
C GLY A 68 -12.06 17.95 -12.66
N THR A 69 -11.14 16.97 -12.63
CA THR A 69 -9.89 17.11 -11.88
C THR A 69 -8.81 17.84 -12.69
N PRO A 70 -7.88 18.59 -12.06
CA PRO A 70 -6.71 19.14 -12.75
C PRO A 70 -5.86 18.08 -13.45
N ALA A 71 -5.72 16.91 -12.81
CA ALA A 71 -4.94 15.79 -13.33
C ALA A 71 -5.52 15.19 -14.61
N ALA A 72 -6.83 15.34 -14.88
CA ALA A 72 -7.45 14.86 -16.11
C ALA A 72 -6.96 15.60 -17.37
N ARG A 73 -6.41 16.82 -17.21
CA ARG A 73 -5.84 17.61 -18.32
C ARG A 73 -4.38 17.27 -18.62
N LEU A 74 -3.73 16.48 -17.76
CA LEU A 74 -2.32 16.14 -17.91
C LEU A 74 -2.13 15.03 -18.94
N LYS A 75 -0.97 15.04 -19.62
CA LYS A 75 -0.61 13.99 -20.59
C LYS A 75 -0.42 12.67 -19.86
N LYS A 76 -1.21 11.67 -20.24
CA LYS A 76 -1.14 10.34 -19.64
C LYS A 76 0.17 9.64 -19.97
N ILE A 77 0.66 8.85 -19.02
CA ILE A 77 1.65 7.80 -19.28
C ILE A 77 0.99 6.74 -20.16
N ASP A 78 1.77 6.10 -21.03
CA ASP A 78 1.30 5.01 -21.87
C ASP A 78 0.69 3.89 -21.02
N THR A 79 -0.39 3.30 -21.51
CA THR A 79 -1.11 2.23 -20.81
C THR A 79 -0.24 0.98 -20.63
N VAL A 80 0.63 0.68 -21.60
CA VAL A 80 1.58 -0.46 -21.49
C VAL A 80 2.55 -0.21 -20.34
N GLU A 81 3.12 0.99 -20.28
CA GLU A 81 4.04 1.39 -19.21
C GLU A 81 3.35 1.44 -17.84
N ALA A 82 2.14 1.98 -17.78
CA ALA A 82 1.35 2.02 -16.55
C ALA A 82 1.07 0.62 -15.98
N ARG A 83 0.76 -0.35 -16.85
CA ARG A 83 0.57 -1.75 -16.47
C ARG A 83 1.87 -2.39 -15.97
N LYS A 84 3.00 -2.13 -16.63
CA LYS A 84 4.31 -2.63 -16.20
C LYS A 84 4.65 -2.16 -14.79
N ARG A 85 4.53 -0.86 -14.52
CA ARG A 85 4.79 -0.27 -13.19
C ARG A 85 3.90 -0.87 -12.11
N THR A 86 2.61 -1.01 -12.41
CA THR A 86 1.62 -1.61 -11.50
C THR A 86 1.94 -3.06 -11.18
N ALA A 87 2.32 -3.84 -12.20
CA ALA A 87 2.73 -5.23 -12.03
C ALA A 87 3.99 -5.35 -11.17
N ALA A 88 5.02 -4.55 -11.45
CA ALA A 88 6.28 -4.55 -10.71
C ALA A 88 6.09 -4.20 -9.23
N MET A 89 5.29 -3.16 -8.92
CA MET A 89 4.98 -2.81 -7.52
C MET A 89 4.20 -3.93 -6.82
N SER A 90 3.28 -4.57 -7.53
CA SER A 90 2.49 -5.68 -6.98
C SER A 90 3.35 -6.92 -6.71
N GLU A 91 4.32 -7.18 -7.58
CA GLU A 91 5.32 -8.24 -7.39
C GLU A 91 6.21 -7.95 -6.19
N LEU A 92 6.71 -6.71 -6.06
CA LEU A 92 7.47 -6.27 -4.89
C LEU A 92 6.66 -6.47 -3.61
N PHE A 93 5.40 -6.03 -3.58
CA PHE A 93 4.53 -6.21 -2.41
C PHE A 93 4.34 -7.68 -2.01
N ARG A 94 4.25 -8.58 -2.99
CA ARG A 94 4.13 -10.03 -2.73
C ARG A 94 5.44 -10.69 -2.31
N SER A 95 6.59 -10.04 -2.53
CA SER A 95 7.90 -10.64 -2.28
C SER A 95 8.31 -10.63 -0.80
N TYR A 96 7.68 -9.82 0.04
CA TYR A 96 8.01 -9.74 1.47
C TYR A 96 6.83 -10.16 2.37
N THR A 97 7.17 -10.72 3.52
CA THR A 97 6.19 -11.09 4.54
C THR A 97 5.58 -9.84 5.18
N ARG A 98 4.25 -9.76 5.17
CA ARG A 98 3.46 -8.62 5.68
C ARG A 98 3.31 -8.63 7.20
N PHE A 99 3.24 -9.82 7.79
CA PHE A 99 3.05 -10.03 9.22
C PHE A 99 4.12 -10.99 9.71
N THR A 100 4.83 -10.58 10.74
CA THR A 100 5.79 -11.43 11.44
C THR A 100 5.04 -12.52 12.23
N GLU A 101 5.70 -13.66 12.44
CA GLU A 101 5.14 -14.80 13.20
C GLU A 101 5.00 -14.51 14.70
N ASP A 102 5.57 -13.40 15.17
CA ASP A 102 5.55 -12.91 16.55
C ASP A 102 4.14 -12.70 17.11
N ARG A 103 3.12 -12.59 16.25
CA ARG A 103 1.71 -12.48 16.64
C ARG A 103 1.06 -13.79 17.07
N ILE A 104 1.68 -14.93 16.78
CA ILE A 104 1.12 -16.23 17.12
C ILE A 104 1.17 -16.40 18.65
N GLY A 105 0.00 -16.51 19.28
CA GLY A 105 -0.14 -16.66 20.73
C GLY A 105 -0.46 -15.37 21.49
N GLU A 106 -0.54 -14.22 20.80
CA GLU A 106 -1.01 -12.97 21.40
C GLU A 106 -2.54 -12.96 21.62
N ILE A 107 -2.97 -12.29 22.70
CA ILE A 107 -4.40 -12.07 22.98
C ILE A 107 -4.81 -10.72 22.40
N HIS A 108 -5.82 -10.71 21.53
CA HIS A 108 -6.35 -9.51 20.90
C HIS A 108 -7.84 -9.31 21.19
N ASN A 109 -8.24 -8.04 21.30
CA ASN A 109 -9.65 -7.67 21.31
C ASN A 109 -10.23 -7.79 19.89
N VAL A 110 -11.37 -8.46 19.76
CA VAL A 110 -12.02 -8.68 18.47
C VAL A 110 -13.42 -8.07 18.46
N LEU A 111 -13.84 -7.55 17.30
CA LEU A 111 -15.21 -7.12 17.04
C LEU A 111 -15.88 -8.18 16.17
N VAL A 112 -16.96 -8.77 16.67
CA VAL A 112 -17.76 -9.73 15.90
C VAL A 112 -18.71 -8.95 14.99
N THR A 113 -18.52 -9.07 13.68
CA THR A 113 -19.33 -8.35 12.68
C THR A 113 -20.52 -9.17 12.18
N GLU A 114 -20.36 -10.48 12.06
CA GLU A 114 -21.39 -11.39 11.54
C GLU A 114 -21.29 -12.75 12.23
N ILE A 115 -22.42 -13.46 12.32
CA ILE A 115 -22.48 -14.84 12.81
C ILE A 115 -22.70 -15.75 11.60
N ALA A 116 -21.79 -16.69 11.37
CA ALA A 116 -21.96 -17.68 10.33
C ALA A 116 -23.20 -18.55 10.60
N ALA A 117 -23.97 -18.87 9.57
CA ALA A 117 -25.21 -19.63 9.70
C ALA A 117 -25.01 -21.12 10.11
N GLY A 118 -23.77 -21.58 10.28
CA GLY A 118 -23.41 -22.93 10.70
C GLY A 118 -23.28 -23.06 12.22
N ARG A 119 -23.47 -24.28 12.75
CA ARG A 119 -23.33 -24.62 14.19
C ARG A 119 -21.88 -24.70 14.69
N GLU A 120 -20.91 -24.24 13.90
CA GLU A 120 -19.51 -24.15 14.28
C GLU A 120 -19.09 -22.68 14.36
N PHE A 121 -18.73 -22.24 15.56
CA PHE A 121 -18.10 -20.95 15.77
C PHE A 121 -16.60 -21.09 15.43
N SER A 122 -16.24 -20.91 14.17
CA SER A 122 -14.84 -20.72 13.78
C SER A 122 -14.56 -19.23 13.63
N CYS A 123 -13.67 -18.68 14.48
CA CYS A 123 -13.07 -17.39 14.21
C CYS A 123 -11.94 -17.60 13.20
N GLU A 124 -12.26 -17.51 11.91
CA GLU A 124 -11.24 -17.59 10.86
C GLU A 124 -10.55 -16.23 10.69
N ILE A 125 -9.35 -16.09 11.24
CA ILE A 125 -8.42 -15.02 10.87
C ILE A 125 -7.91 -15.35 9.47
N ARG A 126 -8.63 -14.91 8.44
CA ARG A 126 -8.25 -15.16 7.03
C ARG A 126 -7.09 -14.26 6.63
N SER A 127 -5.86 -14.80 6.68
CA SER A 127 -4.74 -14.26 5.93
C SER A 127 -4.94 -14.59 4.44
N LYS A 128 -5.20 -13.57 3.61
CA LYS A 128 -5.18 -13.76 2.14
C LYS A 128 -3.71 -13.89 1.70
N ASN A 129 -3.24 -15.12 1.53
CA ASN A 129 -2.03 -15.43 0.75
C ASN A 129 -2.14 -14.85 -0.66
#